data_AF-A0AAW1AMG2-F1
#
_entry.id   AF-A0AAW1AMG2-F1
#
_cell.length_a   1.000
_cell.length_b   1.000
_cell.length_c   1.000
_cell.angle_alpha   90.00
_cell.angle_beta   90.00
_cell.angle_gamma   90.00
#
_symmetry.space_group_name_H-M   'P 1'
#
loop_
_entity.id
_entity.type
_entity.pdbx_description
1 polymer ?
#
loop_
_entity_poly.entity_id
_entity_poly.type
_entity_poly.pdbx_seq_one_letter_code
_entity_poly.pdbx_strand_id
1 'polypeptide(L)'
;MDEDGLEAMEEFVSGPLVTWMQTLEDLVGRSFNQRPQREEEASKYFRKLVNGDFLHQVMQMIDLIPTPSPWRDEGGEEDRLQTLQLVLKRLQNFYRDELHQVILSSPPNLHLMVREPFTVQAVHEMKKLVQLLLGSAVQCEERDVFIGRIQSLDISVQAALASAIREVSQEPENVLGLQWREMDPASMQQLLWDLGVRVQKLVSERDAGLEQLWELQQKEGPPLAAQLESNQSHLGVQLAERQAQVRRLQGEL
;
A
#
# COMPACT_ATOMS: atom_id res chain seq x y z
N MET A 1 17.54 14.03 3.95
CA MET A 1 16.91 13.25 2.86
C MET A 1 17.87 12.14 2.55
N ASP A 2 17.39 10.91 2.47
CA ASP A 2 18.21 9.74 2.18
C ASP A 2 18.56 9.75 0.69
N GLU A 3 19.84 9.89 0.36
CA GLU A 3 20.35 10.01 -1.01
C GLU A 3 19.97 8.78 -1.86
N ASP A 4 20.15 7.58 -1.29
CA ASP A 4 19.74 6.31 -1.88
C ASP A 4 18.24 6.25 -2.22
N GLY A 5 17.41 6.92 -1.41
CA GLY A 5 15.96 6.95 -1.59
C GLY A 5 15.51 7.83 -2.75
N LEU A 6 16.22 8.94 -2.98
CA LEU A 6 16.01 9.79 -4.15
C LEU A 6 16.49 9.10 -5.43
N GLU A 7 17.65 8.45 -5.41
CA GLU A 7 18.15 7.67 -6.55
C GLU A 7 17.16 6.55 -6.94
N ALA A 8 16.68 5.78 -5.96
CA ALA A 8 15.67 4.74 -6.19
C ALA A 8 14.36 5.32 -6.76
N MET A 9 13.93 6.49 -6.29
CA MET A 9 12.77 7.18 -6.81
C MET A 9 12.97 7.62 -8.27
N GLU A 10 14.14 8.16 -8.62
CA GLU A 10 14.45 8.56 -9.99
C GLU A 10 14.50 7.37 -10.94
N GLU A 11 15.12 6.26 -10.53
CA GLU A 11 15.12 5.01 -11.30
C GLU A 11 13.70 4.49 -11.52
N PHE A 12 12.85 4.55 -10.49
CA PHE A 12 11.45 4.15 -10.60
C PHE A 12 10.66 5.06 -11.56
N VAL A 13 10.81 6.38 -11.44
CA VAL A 13 10.11 7.38 -12.28
C VAL A 13 10.55 7.32 -13.74
N SER A 14 11.83 7.05 -14.00
CA SER A 14 12.36 6.83 -15.36
C SER A 14 12.10 5.41 -15.88
N GLY A 15 11.60 4.52 -15.03
CA GLY A 15 11.41 3.11 -15.32
C GLY A 15 10.23 2.76 -16.23
N PRO A 16 10.11 1.47 -16.60
CA PRO A 16 9.10 1.00 -17.55
C PRO A 16 7.66 1.12 -17.02
N LEU A 17 7.44 0.92 -15.72
CA LEU A 17 6.11 1.01 -15.10
C LEU A 17 5.54 2.43 -15.18
N VAL A 18 6.37 3.44 -14.88
CA VAL A 18 5.97 4.84 -14.97
C VAL A 18 5.82 5.27 -16.42
N THR A 19 6.68 4.78 -17.32
CA THR A 19 6.53 4.98 -18.76
C THR A 19 5.18 4.45 -19.27
N TRP A 20 4.72 3.29 -18.80
CA TRP A 20 3.38 2.78 -19.11
C TRP A 20 2.27 3.65 -18.52
N MET A 21 2.36 4.05 -17.25
CA MET A 21 1.37 4.93 -16.62
C MET A 21 1.21 6.26 -17.38
N GLN A 22 2.29 6.85 -17.86
CA GLN A 22 2.27 8.06 -18.68
C GLN A 22 1.47 7.89 -19.98
N THR A 23 1.36 6.67 -20.53
CA THR A 23 0.50 6.43 -21.71
C THR A 23 -0.99 6.44 -21.39
N LEU A 24 -1.36 6.25 -20.12
CA LEU A 24 -2.74 6.26 -19.64
C LEU A 24 -3.21 7.66 -19.24
N GLU A 25 -2.29 8.56 -18.93
CA GLU A 25 -2.57 9.96 -18.63
C GLU A 25 -3.42 10.65 -19.71
N ASP A 26 -3.11 10.38 -20.99
CA ASP A 26 -3.88 10.88 -22.13
C ASP A 26 -5.33 10.36 -22.14
N LEU A 27 -5.55 9.09 -21.74
CA LEU A 27 -6.88 8.49 -21.67
C LEU A 27 -7.71 9.07 -20.53
N VAL A 28 -7.05 9.37 -19.43
CA VAL A 28 -7.66 9.92 -18.22
C VAL A 28 -7.91 11.44 -18.36
N GLY A 29 -7.46 12.05 -19.47
CA GLY A 29 -7.62 13.48 -19.75
C GLY A 29 -6.73 14.37 -18.87
N ARG A 30 -5.61 13.84 -18.38
CA ARG A 30 -4.66 14.54 -17.51
C ARG A 30 -3.29 14.54 -18.14
N SER A 31 -2.85 15.67 -18.68
CA SER A 31 -1.45 15.81 -19.07
C SER A 31 -0.64 16.28 -17.86
N PHE A 32 0.18 15.42 -17.28
CA PHE A 32 1.39 15.94 -16.64
C PHE A 32 2.30 16.38 -17.76
N ASN A 33 2.25 17.67 -18.09
CA ASN A 33 3.05 18.24 -19.16
C ASN A 33 4.52 17.81 -19.02
N GLN A 34 4.94 16.90 -19.91
CA GLN A 34 6.30 16.39 -20.16
C GLN A 34 6.79 15.27 -19.22
N ARG A 35 7.47 14.27 -19.82
CA ARG A 35 8.30 13.30 -19.09
C ARG A 35 9.21 14.08 -18.15
N PRO A 36 9.25 13.76 -16.85
CA PRO A 36 10.17 14.44 -15.94
C PRO A 36 11.61 14.19 -16.41
N GLN A 37 12.29 15.26 -16.83
CA GLN A 37 13.69 15.21 -17.30
C GLN A 37 14.67 15.69 -16.24
N ARG A 38 14.17 16.36 -15.18
CA ARG A 38 14.95 16.83 -14.03
C ARG A 38 14.48 16.18 -12.74
N GLU A 39 15.39 16.03 -11.78
CA GLU A 39 15.14 15.50 -10.43
C GLU A 39 13.93 16.15 -9.73
N GLU A 40 13.82 17.48 -9.81
CA GLU A 40 12.70 18.24 -9.23
C GLU A 40 11.36 17.87 -9.86
N GLU A 41 11.34 17.59 -11.17
CA GLU A 41 10.14 17.18 -11.90
C GLU A 41 9.78 15.74 -11.57
N ALA A 42 10.78 14.84 -11.44
CA ALA A 42 10.58 13.46 -11.04
C ALA A 42 10.01 13.37 -9.62
N SER A 43 10.57 14.15 -8.69
CA SER A 43 10.06 14.29 -7.33
C SER A 43 8.63 14.81 -7.29
N LYS A 44 8.32 15.83 -8.11
CA LYS A 44 6.96 16.37 -8.22
C LYS A 44 5.99 15.36 -8.79
N TYR A 45 6.38 14.63 -9.83
CA TYR A 45 5.59 13.56 -10.42
C TYR A 45 5.32 12.44 -9.41
N PHE A 46 6.36 11.97 -8.72
CA PHE A 46 6.23 10.92 -7.72
C PHE A 46 5.30 11.32 -6.56
N ARG A 47 5.37 12.56 -6.08
CA ARG A 47 4.40 13.07 -5.08
C ARG A 47 2.97 13.00 -5.57
N LYS A 48 2.71 13.36 -6.83
CA LYS A 48 1.36 13.26 -7.41
C LYS A 48 0.89 11.83 -7.55
N LEU A 49 1.81 10.89 -7.81
CA LEU A 49 1.50 9.47 -7.81
C LEU A 49 1.12 8.96 -6.40
N VAL A 50 1.87 9.40 -5.38
CA VAL A 50 1.62 9.09 -3.96
C VAL A 50 0.27 9.66 -3.47
N ASN A 51 -0.27 10.71 -4.11
CA ASN A 51 -1.62 11.18 -3.80
C ASN A 51 -2.70 10.13 -4.08
N GLY A 52 -2.42 9.12 -4.93
CA GLY A 52 -3.31 8.00 -5.21
C GLY A 52 -4.47 8.30 -6.17
N ASP A 53 -4.76 9.58 -6.37
CA ASP A 53 -5.74 10.14 -7.31
C ASP A 53 -5.69 9.52 -8.73
N PHE A 54 -4.50 9.53 -9.34
CA PHE A 54 -4.30 8.96 -10.67
C PHE A 54 -4.47 7.44 -10.66
N LEU A 55 -3.94 6.76 -9.64
CA LEU A 55 -4.09 5.31 -9.47
C LEU A 55 -5.56 4.91 -9.29
N HIS A 56 -6.35 5.75 -8.62
CA HIS A 56 -7.78 5.56 -8.46
C HIS A 56 -8.52 5.67 -9.80
N GLN A 57 -8.17 6.64 -10.66
CA GLN A 57 -8.74 6.71 -12.01
C GLN A 57 -8.35 5.51 -12.86
N VAL A 58 -7.10 5.06 -12.79
CA VAL A 58 -6.66 3.85 -13.48
C VAL A 58 -7.47 2.65 -13.01
N MET A 59 -7.69 2.51 -11.69
CA MET A 59 -8.53 1.44 -11.14
C MET A 59 -9.98 1.50 -11.69
N GLN A 60 -10.56 2.69 -11.84
CA GLN A 60 -11.91 2.85 -12.43
C GLN A 60 -11.99 2.40 -13.88
N MET A 61 -10.92 2.60 -14.67
CA MET A 61 -10.86 2.07 -16.04
C MET A 61 -10.73 0.54 -16.06
N ILE A 62 -10.13 -0.05 -15.03
CA ILE A 62 -9.89 -1.50 -14.95
C ILE A 62 -11.16 -2.24 -14.52
N ASP A 63 -11.81 -1.81 -13.45
CA ASP A 63 -12.99 -2.49 -12.90
C ASP A 63 -14.33 -1.94 -13.43
N LEU A 64 -14.31 -0.89 -14.24
CA LEU A 64 -15.49 -0.23 -14.80
C LEU A 64 -16.51 0.25 -13.76
N ILE A 65 -16.09 0.44 -12.49
CA ILE A 65 -16.95 0.92 -11.42
C ILE A 65 -16.76 2.43 -11.26
N PRO A 66 -17.72 3.26 -11.72
CA PRO A 66 -17.63 4.70 -11.54
C PRO A 66 -17.83 5.02 -10.05
N THR A 67 -16.85 5.70 -9.46
CA THR A 67 -16.96 6.26 -8.11
C THR A 67 -16.76 7.77 -8.18
N PRO A 68 -17.52 8.57 -7.41
CA PRO A 68 -17.23 9.98 -7.26
C PRO A 68 -15.80 10.08 -6.75
N SER A 69 -14.92 10.67 -7.55
CA SER A 69 -13.54 10.83 -7.15
C SER A 69 -13.50 11.85 -6.01
N PRO A 70 -12.84 11.53 -4.89
CA PRO A 70 -12.67 12.47 -3.77
C PRO A 70 -11.66 13.58 -4.09
N TRP A 71 -11.54 14.00 -5.37
CA TRP A 71 -10.63 15.03 -5.87
C TRP A 71 -10.43 16.16 -4.84
N ARG A 72 -9.31 16.11 -4.11
CA ARG A 72 -8.83 17.23 -3.29
C ARG A 72 -7.44 17.56 -3.79
N ASP A 73 -7.34 18.68 -4.51
CA ASP A 73 -6.10 19.19 -5.13
C ASP A 73 -4.93 19.25 -4.12
N GLU A 74 -5.24 19.36 -2.81
CA GLU A 74 -4.28 19.30 -1.70
C GLU A 74 -4.87 18.56 -0.48
N GLY A 75 -5.20 17.27 -0.64
CA GLY A 75 -5.59 16.41 0.48
C GLY A 75 -4.45 16.20 1.49
N GLY A 76 -4.80 16.14 2.78
CA GLY A 76 -3.84 15.82 3.85
C GLY A 76 -3.29 14.39 3.75
N GLU A 77 -2.34 14.01 4.60
CA GLU A 77 -1.83 12.63 4.67
C GLU A 77 -2.95 11.59 4.80
N GLU A 78 -3.97 11.90 5.60
CA GLU A 78 -5.15 11.05 5.82
C GLU A 78 -5.96 10.83 4.53
N ASP A 79 -6.20 11.89 3.74
CA ASP A 79 -6.94 11.78 2.47
C ASP A 79 -6.15 10.93 1.46
N ARG A 80 -4.83 11.11 1.38
CA ARG A 80 -3.95 10.30 0.50
C ARG A 80 -3.99 8.82 0.90
N LEU A 81 -3.88 8.55 2.20
CA LEU A 81 -3.95 7.20 2.73
C LEU A 81 -5.30 6.54 2.42
N GLN A 82 -6.41 7.25 2.65
CA GLN A 82 -7.75 6.75 2.34
C GLN A 82 -7.92 6.44 0.84
N THR A 83 -7.38 7.31 -0.02
CA THR A 83 -7.43 7.11 -1.49
C THR A 83 -6.65 5.86 -1.89
N LEU A 84 -5.42 5.70 -1.41
CA LEU A 84 -4.62 4.50 -1.69
C LEU A 84 -5.24 3.22 -1.10
N GLN A 85 -5.83 3.30 0.10
CA GLN A 85 -6.54 2.17 0.71
C GLN A 85 -7.75 1.76 -0.13
N LEU A 86 -8.49 2.72 -0.68
CA LEU A 86 -9.60 2.44 -1.59
C LEU A 86 -9.10 1.73 -2.86
N VAL A 87 -8.02 2.21 -3.48
CA VAL A 87 -7.39 1.56 -4.65
C VAL A 87 -6.98 0.13 -4.32
N LEU A 88 -6.24 -0.07 -3.24
CA LEU A 88 -5.77 -1.40 -2.84
C LEU A 88 -6.94 -2.36 -2.57
N LYS A 89 -7.98 -1.89 -1.88
CA LYS A 89 -9.17 -2.71 -1.61
C LYS A 89 -9.90 -3.11 -2.88
N ARG A 90 -10.09 -2.17 -3.82
CA ARG A 90 -10.72 -2.47 -5.13
C ARG A 90 -9.89 -3.44 -5.93
N LEU A 91 -8.57 -3.26 -5.93
CA LEU A 91 -7.65 -4.18 -6.59
C LEU A 91 -7.73 -5.59 -6.00
N GLN A 92 -7.72 -5.72 -4.67
CA GLN A 92 -7.87 -7.02 -4.00
C GLN A 92 -9.21 -7.70 -4.32
N ASN A 93 -10.29 -6.92 -4.38
CA ASN A 93 -11.60 -7.44 -4.77
C ASN A 93 -11.59 -7.87 -6.25
N PHE A 94 -11.02 -7.07 -7.15
CA PHE A 94 -10.92 -7.40 -8.57
C PHE A 94 -10.16 -8.72 -8.81
N TYR A 95 -9.00 -8.90 -8.18
CA TYR A 95 -8.26 -10.16 -8.26
C TYR A 95 -9.09 -11.36 -7.76
N ARG A 96 -9.83 -11.19 -6.66
CA ARG A 96 -10.60 -12.27 -6.04
C ARG A 96 -11.88 -12.60 -6.79
N ASP A 97 -12.66 -11.59 -7.10
CA ASP A 97 -14.05 -11.70 -7.52
C ASP A 97 -14.13 -11.83 -9.04
N GLU A 98 -13.32 -11.08 -9.79
CA GLU A 98 -13.30 -11.10 -11.27
C GLU A 98 -12.27 -12.09 -11.82
N LEU A 99 -11.03 -12.06 -11.31
CA LEU A 99 -9.96 -12.95 -11.82
C LEU A 99 -9.96 -14.34 -11.17
N HIS A 100 -10.69 -14.53 -10.07
CA HIS A 100 -10.65 -15.74 -9.25
C HIS A 100 -9.21 -16.13 -8.85
N GLN A 101 -8.43 -15.14 -8.42
CA GLN A 101 -7.04 -15.22 -7.99
C GLN A 101 -6.86 -14.65 -6.58
N VAL A 102 -5.86 -15.14 -5.85
CA VAL A 102 -5.46 -14.61 -4.55
C VAL A 102 -4.05 -14.06 -4.65
N ILE A 103 -3.87 -12.79 -4.26
CA ILE A 103 -2.55 -12.18 -4.11
C ILE A 103 -1.91 -12.76 -2.84
N LEU A 104 -0.84 -13.53 -3.01
CA LEU A 104 -0.09 -14.17 -1.93
C LEU A 104 1.05 -13.30 -1.40
N SER A 105 1.55 -12.39 -2.23
CA SER A 105 2.56 -11.42 -1.80
C SER A 105 2.00 -10.47 -0.73
N SER A 106 2.90 -9.95 0.11
CA SER A 106 2.53 -8.99 1.15
C SER A 106 1.87 -7.76 0.53
N PRO A 107 0.76 -7.25 1.11
CA PRO A 107 0.13 -6.04 0.59
C PRO A 107 1.09 -4.84 0.70
N PRO A 108 1.00 -3.86 -0.22
CA PRO A 108 1.83 -2.67 -0.16
C PRO A 108 1.66 -1.90 1.16
N ASN A 109 2.75 -1.49 1.81
CA ASN A 109 2.71 -0.69 3.04
C ASN A 109 2.37 0.78 2.73
N LEU A 110 1.06 1.06 2.68
CA LEU A 110 0.53 2.39 2.34
C LEU A 110 0.91 3.48 3.37
N HIS A 111 1.08 3.12 4.64
CA HIS A 111 1.46 4.08 5.68
C HIS A 111 2.88 4.60 5.45
N LEU A 112 3.80 3.70 5.08
CA LEU A 112 5.17 4.07 4.73
C LEU A 112 5.19 4.97 3.49
N MET A 113 4.43 4.62 2.45
CA MET A 113 4.34 5.40 1.22
C MET A 113 3.85 6.84 1.45
N VAL A 114 2.89 7.04 2.35
CA VAL A 114 2.30 8.37 2.61
C VAL A 114 3.17 9.22 3.53
N ARG A 115 3.79 8.63 4.55
CA ARG A 115 4.60 9.33 5.55
C ARG A 115 6.01 9.64 5.05
N GLU A 116 6.65 8.66 4.43
CA GLU A 116 8.06 8.71 4.05
C GLU A 116 8.26 8.29 2.58
N PRO A 117 7.66 9.01 1.61
CA PRO A 117 7.58 8.59 0.21
C PRO A 117 8.94 8.41 -0.49
N PHE A 118 9.98 9.11 -0.04
CA PHE A 118 11.31 9.10 -0.67
C PHE A 118 12.28 8.12 -0.03
N THR A 119 11.80 7.15 0.75
CA THR A 119 12.64 6.05 1.22
C THR A 119 12.68 4.94 0.16
N VAL A 120 13.79 4.22 0.06
CA VAL A 120 13.93 3.07 -0.86
C VAL A 120 12.79 2.06 -0.68
N GLN A 121 12.40 1.83 0.58
CA GLN A 121 11.29 0.95 0.91
C GLN A 121 9.95 1.51 0.40
N ALA A 122 9.63 2.79 0.63
CA ALA A 122 8.38 3.39 0.12
C ALA A 122 8.27 3.33 -1.41
N VAL A 123 9.37 3.58 -2.12
CA VAL A 123 9.42 3.45 -3.59
C VAL A 123 9.14 2.01 -4.02
N HIS A 124 9.70 1.04 -3.32
CA HIS A 124 9.42 -0.38 -3.56
C HIS A 124 7.95 -0.76 -3.32
N GLU A 125 7.32 -0.23 -2.26
CA GLU A 125 5.90 -0.43 -1.99
C GLU A 125 5.01 0.22 -3.07
N MET A 126 5.38 1.40 -3.56
CA MET A 126 4.71 2.03 -4.72
C MET A 126 4.86 1.17 -5.98
N LYS A 127 6.05 0.63 -6.24
CA LYS A 127 6.31 -0.29 -7.36
C LYS A 127 5.39 -1.51 -7.30
N LYS A 128 5.25 -2.15 -6.14
CA LYS A 128 4.32 -3.28 -5.95
C LYS A 128 2.88 -2.90 -6.31
N LEU A 129 2.39 -1.75 -5.82
CA LEU A 129 1.03 -1.30 -6.10
C LEU A 129 0.80 -1.07 -7.60
N VAL A 130 1.75 -0.42 -8.29
CA VAL A 130 1.67 -0.18 -9.74
C VAL A 130 1.79 -1.47 -10.54
N GLN A 131 2.64 -2.41 -10.13
CA GLN A 131 2.73 -3.74 -10.76
C GLN A 131 1.41 -4.49 -10.67
N LEU A 132 0.76 -4.49 -9.50
CA LEU A 132 -0.56 -5.11 -9.34
C LEU A 132 -1.62 -4.45 -10.24
N LEU A 133 -1.59 -3.12 -10.39
CA LEU A 133 -2.48 -2.40 -11.30
C LEU A 133 -2.22 -2.76 -12.78
N LEU A 134 -0.95 -2.91 -13.16
CA LEU A 134 -0.59 -3.40 -14.50
C LEU A 134 -1.12 -4.82 -14.73
N GLY A 135 -0.96 -5.69 -13.75
CA GLY A 135 -1.46 -7.07 -13.78
C GLY A 135 -2.98 -7.16 -13.95
N SER A 136 -3.74 -6.33 -13.21
CA SER A 136 -5.18 -6.26 -13.38
C SER A 136 -5.60 -5.61 -14.70
N ALA A 137 -4.90 -4.58 -15.16
CA ALA A 137 -5.19 -3.88 -16.42
C ALA A 137 -5.07 -4.78 -17.67
N VAL A 138 -4.14 -5.73 -17.69
CA VAL A 138 -4.00 -6.65 -18.83
C VAL A 138 -4.93 -7.88 -18.74
N GLN A 139 -5.64 -8.02 -17.62
CA GLN A 139 -6.58 -9.11 -17.35
C GLN A 139 -8.04 -8.63 -17.26
N CYS A 140 -8.32 -7.34 -17.40
CA CYS A 140 -9.68 -6.79 -17.35
C CYS A 140 -10.45 -6.91 -18.66
N GLU A 141 -11.73 -6.53 -18.65
CA GLU A 141 -12.60 -6.58 -19.84
C GLU A 141 -12.05 -5.73 -20.99
N GLU A 142 -11.63 -4.49 -20.71
CA GLU A 142 -11.04 -3.58 -21.70
C GLU A 142 -9.51 -3.77 -21.89
N ARG A 143 -8.98 -4.98 -21.65
CA ARG A 143 -7.53 -5.25 -21.72
C ARG A 143 -6.89 -4.84 -23.05
N ASP A 144 -7.62 -4.88 -24.15
CA ASP A 144 -7.10 -4.56 -25.48
C ASP A 144 -6.61 -3.10 -25.57
N VAL A 145 -7.25 -2.19 -24.82
CA VAL A 145 -6.80 -0.79 -24.70
C VAL A 145 -5.44 -0.74 -24.02
N PHE A 146 -5.28 -1.43 -22.89
CA PHE A 146 -4.04 -1.44 -22.11
C PHE A 146 -2.91 -2.16 -22.85
N ILE A 147 -3.20 -3.30 -23.48
CA ILE A 147 -2.24 -4.05 -24.30
C ILE A 147 -1.80 -3.22 -25.50
N GLY A 148 -2.74 -2.52 -26.16
CA GLY A 148 -2.42 -1.61 -27.26
C GLY A 148 -1.46 -0.48 -26.83
N ARG A 149 -1.63 0.07 -25.62
CA ARG A 149 -0.70 1.05 -25.06
C ARG A 149 0.68 0.46 -24.80
N ILE A 150 0.76 -0.74 -24.22
CA ILE A 150 2.03 -1.43 -24.02
C ILE A 150 2.73 -1.67 -25.36
N GLN A 151 2.02 -2.15 -26.38
CA GLN A 151 2.56 -2.42 -27.71
C GLN A 151 3.05 -1.16 -28.45
N SER A 152 2.58 0.03 -28.06
CA SER A 152 3.05 1.30 -28.62
C SER A 152 4.40 1.79 -28.05
N LEU A 153 4.88 1.16 -26.96
CA LEU A 153 6.14 1.51 -26.31
C LEU A 153 7.35 0.86 -26.98
N ASP A 154 8.55 1.30 -26.61
CA ASP A 154 9.80 0.69 -27.10
C ASP A 154 9.94 -0.78 -26.68
N ILE A 155 10.60 -1.59 -27.52
CA ILE A 155 10.75 -3.04 -27.32
C ILE A 155 11.36 -3.38 -25.95
N SER A 156 12.34 -2.60 -25.49
CA SER A 156 12.97 -2.79 -24.18
C SER A 156 11.98 -2.59 -23.03
N VAL A 157 11.11 -1.58 -23.13
CA VAL A 157 10.06 -1.29 -22.15
C VAL A 157 9.00 -2.38 -22.18
N GLN A 158 8.58 -2.83 -23.38
CA GLN A 158 7.64 -3.94 -23.53
C GLN A 158 8.14 -5.22 -22.85
N ALA A 159 9.41 -5.57 -23.05
CA ALA A 159 10.00 -6.76 -22.42
C ALA A 159 10.01 -6.66 -20.89
N ALA A 160 10.36 -5.49 -20.34
CA ALA A 160 10.35 -5.26 -18.91
C ALA A 160 8.92 -5.32 -18.32
N LEU A 161 7.94 -4.73 -19.00
CA LEU A 161 6.53 -4.80 -18.60
C LEU A 161 5.98 -6.22 -18.69
N ALA A 162 6.36 -6.99 -19.72
CA ALA A 162 5.98 -8.39 -19.83
C ALA A 162 6.51 -9.24 -18.67
N SER A 163 7.75 -8.97 -18.21
CA SER A 163 8.29 -9.61 -17.00
C SER A 163 7.49 -9.22 -15.76
N ALA A 164 7.18 -7.93 -15.59
CA ALA A 164 6.37 -7.45 -14.47
C ALA A 164 4.96 -8.07 -14.46
N ILE A 165 4.31 -8.19 -15.62
CA ILE A 165 3.00 -8.84 -15.76
C ILE A 165 3.08 -10.31 -15.35
N ARG A 166 4.13 -11.03 -15.79
CA ARG A 166 4.34 -12.43 -15.43
C ARG A 166 4.47 -12.59 -13.91
N GLU A 167 5.23 -11.73 -13.25
CA GLU A 167 5.40 -11.74 -11.79
C GLU A 167 4.07 -11.60 -11.03
N VAL A 168 3.11 -10.82 -11.54
CA VAL A 168 1.84 -10.54 -10.85
C VAL A 168 0.63 -11.29 -11.40
N SER A 169 0.83 -12.20 -12.35
CA SER A 169 -0.28 -12.93 -12.99
C SER A 169 -0.01 -14.43 -13.15
N GLN A 170 1.25 -14.84 -13.21
CA GLN A 170 1.65 -16.22 -13.52
C GLN A 170 2.62 -16.81 -12.49
N GLU A 171 3.26 -15.98 -11.66
CA GLU A 171 4.19 -16.46 -10.63
C GLU A 171 3.41 -16.93 -9.38
N PRO A 172 3.40 -18.25 -9.08
CA PRO A 172 2.63 -18.81 -7.96
C PRO A 172 3.14 -18.39 -6.57
N GLU A 173 4.30 -17.74 -6.48
CA GLU A 173 4.76 -17.11 -5.24
C GLU A 173 4.00 -15.81 -4.94
N ASN A 174 3.53 -15.11 -5.97
CA ASN A 174 2.89 -13.80 -5.85
C ASN A 174 1.38 -13.88 -6.00
N VAL A 175 0.87 -14.72 -6.91
CA VAL A 175 -0.56 -14.82 -7.22
C VAL A 175 -0.95 -16.27 -7.49
N LEU A 176 -2.05 -16.71 -6.87
CA LEU A 176 -2.60 -18.06 -7.00
C LEU A 176 -3.99 -18.02 -7.63
N GLY A 177 -4.15 -18.59 -8.83
CA GLY A 177 -5.47 -18.85 -9.41
C GLY A 177 -6.22 -19.92 -8.62
N LEU A 178 -7.53 -19.75 -8.42
CA LEU A 178 -8.39 -20.64 -7.64
C LEU A 178 -9.20 -21.64 -8.49
N GLN A 179 -9.12 -21.53 -9.82
CA GLN A 179 -9.87 -22.38 -10.74
C GLN A 179 -9.16 -23.71 -11.00
N TRP A 180 -9.09 -24.59 -9.99
CA TRP A 180 -8.36 -25.87 -10.09
C TRP A 180 -9.17 -27.01 -10.71
N ARG A 181 -10.47 -26.80 -10.97
CA ARG A 181 -11.40 -27.87 -11.35
C ARG A 181 -11.01 -28.58 -12.65
N GLU A 182 -10.34 -27.89 -13.56
CA GLU A 182 -9.92 -28.41 -14.87
C GLU A 182 -8.45 -28.86 -14.90
N MET A 183 -7.75 -28.75 -13.77
CA MET A 183 -6.34 -29.15 -13.68
C MET A 183 -6.19 -30.67 -13.67
N ASP A 184 -5.12 -31.15 -14.28
CA ASP A 184 -4.81 -32.58 -14.24
C ASP A 184 -4.41 -33.01 -12.81
N PRO A 185 -4.64 -34.28 -12.44
CA PRO A 185 -4.35 -34.76 -11.09
C PRO A 185 -2.90 -34.59 -10.64
N ALA A 186 -1.92 -34.63 -11.57
CA ALA A 186 -0.51 -34.54 -11.23
C ALA A 186 -0.13 -33.08 -10.89
N SER A 187 -0.54 -32.11 -11.71
CA SER A 187 -0.37 -30.69 -11.41
C SER A 187 -1.14 -30.26 -10.17
N MET A 188 -2.34 -30.80 -9.93
CA MET A 188 -3.07 -30.55 -8.68
C MET A 188 -2.31 -31.08 -7.45
N GLN A 189 -1.70 -32.27 -7.55
CA GLN A 189 -0.90 -32.82 -6.46
C GLN A 189 0.36 -31.97 -6.17
N GLN A 190 1.04 -31.49 -7.21
CA GLN A 190 2.18 -30.57 -7.06
C GLN A 190 1.76 -29.26 -6.40
N LEU A 191 0.67 -28.66 -6.89
CA LEU A 191 0.12 -27.44 -6.33
C LEU A 191 -0.27 -27.61 -4.85
N LEU A 192 -0.87 -28.74 -4.48
CA LEU A 192 -1.20 -29.04 -3.08
C LEU A 192 0.06 -29.14 -2.20
N TRP A 193 1.14 -29.75 -2.71
CA TRP A 193 2.42 -29.82 -2.00
C TRP A 193 3.00 -28.43 -1.77
N ASP A 194 3.07 -27.62 -2.82
CA ASP A 194 3.60 -26.27 -2.75
C ASP A 194 2.74 -25.38 -1.83
N LEU A 195 1.42 -25.54 -1.87
CA LEU A 195 0.52 -24.88 -0.92
C LEU A 195 0.76 -25.33 0.52
N GLY A 196 1.04 -26.61 0.75
CA GLY A 196 1.39 -27.12 2.07
C GLY A 196 2.62 -26.41 2.65
N VAL A 197 3.69 -26.29 1.86
CA VAL A 197 4.90 -25.55 2.25
C VAL A 197 4.59 -24.07 2.51
N ARG A 198 3.78 -23.45 1.64
CA ARG A 198 3.38 -22.04 1.80
C ARG A 198 2.54 -21.79 3.04
N VAL A 199 1.58 -22.66 3.35
CA VAL A 199 0.75 -22.56 4.56
C VAL A 199 1.62 -22.68 5.80
N GLN A 200 2.64 -23.56 5.82
CA GLN A 200 3.58 -23.63 6.93
C GLN A 200 4.34 -22.32 7.13
N LYS A 201 4.83 -21.71 6.05
CA LYS A 201 5.49 -20.40 6.10
C LYS A 201 4.54 -19.31 6.61
N LEU A 202 3.32 -19.22 6.07
CA LEU A 202 2.31 -18.25 6.51
C LEU A 202 1.95 -18.41 7.99
N VAL A 203 1.84 -19.64 8.49
CA VAL A 203 1.61 -19.91 9.91
C VAL A 203 2.78 -19.40 10.74
N SER A 204 4.03 -19.65 10.33
CA SER A 204 5.20 -19.14 11.04
C SER A 204 5.29 -17.61 11.06
N GLU A 205 4.97 -16.94 9.95
CA GLU A 205 4.96 -15.48 9.84
C GLU A 205 3.85 -14.88 10.70
N ARG A 206 2.66 -15.50 10.70
CA ARG A 206 1.55 -15.10 11.58
C ARG A 206 1.92 -15.20 13.04
N ASP A 207 2.51 -16.33 13.46
CA ASP A 207 2.87 -16.58 14.86
C ASP A 207 3.93 -15.58 15.33
N ALA A 208 4.99 -15.38 14.52
CA ALA A 208 5.99 -14.34 14.78
C ALA A 208 5.38 -12.93 14.84
N GLY A 209 4.46 -12.59 13.93
CA GLY A 209 3.77 -11.31 13.92
C GLY A 209 2.92 -11.07 15.17
N LEU A 210 2.21 -12.10 15.65
CA LEU A 210 1.43 -12.03 16.88
C LEU A 210 2.31 -11.85 18.12
N GLU A 211 3.46 -12.54 18.19
CA GLU A 211 4.44 -12.34 19.26
C GLU A 211 4.93 -10.89 19.31
N GLN A 212 5.29 -10.32 18.15
CA GLN A 212 5.70 -8.91 18.05
C GLN A 212 4.59 -7.94 18.48
N LEU A 213 3.34 -8.20 18.11
CA LEU A 213 2.20 -7.39 18.55
C LEU A 213 2.00 -7.45 20.06
N TRP A 214 2.12 -8.63 20.68
CA TRP A 214 2.04 -8.77 22.14
C TRP A 214 3.18 -8.05 22.88
N GLU A 215 4.40 -8.07 22.32
CA GLU A 215 5.52 -7.29 22.87
C GLU A 215 5.28 -5.79 22.80
N LEU A 216 4.75 -5.29 21.67
CA LEU A 216 4.42 -3.88 21.50
C LEU A 216 3.30 -3.44 22.45
N GLN A 217 2.25 -4.25 22.60
CA GLN A 217 1.16 -3.99 23.55
C GLN A 217 1.64 -3.95 25.01
N GLN A 218 2.66 -4.74 25.38
CA GLN A 218 3.25 -4.68 26.73
C GLN A 218 4.13 -3.44 26.92
N LYS A 219 4.81 -2.97 25.87
CA LYS A 219 5.67 -1.77 25.90
C LYS A 219 4.82 -0.48 25.91
N GLU A 220 3.67 -0.48 25.24
CA GLU A 220 2.62 0.54 25.39
C GLU A 220 1.91 0.35 26.74
N GLY A 221 2.58 0.72 27.83
CA GLY A 221 1.98 0.75 29.18
C GLY A 221 0.68 1.57 29.25
N PRO A 222 -0.04 1.55 30.39
CA PRO A 222 -1.41 2.04 30.49
C PRO A 222 -1.58 3.46 29.94
N PRO A 223 -2.72 3.77 29.29
CA PRO A 223 -2.93 5.00 28.55
C PRO A 223 -2.63 6.23 29.41
N LEU A 224 -2.17 7.33 28.80
CA LEU A 224 -1.92 8.59 29.52
C LEU A 224 -3.10 8.98 30.43
N ALA A 225 -4.34 8.63 30.06
CA ALA A 225 -5.53 8.81 30.89
C ALA A 225 -5.44 8.08 32.26
N ALA A 226 -4.99 6.83 32.29
CA ALA A 226 -4.82 6.06 33.53
C ALA A 226 -3.65 6.59 34.39
N GLN A 227 -2.60 7.13 33.76
CA GLN A 227 -1.51 7.82 34.47
C GLN A 227 -1.98 9.17 35.04
N LEU A 228 -2.81 9.91 34.30
CA LEU A 228 -3.43 11.16 34.75
C LEU A 228 -4.40 10.93 35.91
N GLU A 229 -5.24 9.90 35.87
CA GLU A 229 -6.16 9.55 36.97
C GLU A 229 -5.42 9.07 38.23
N SER A 230 -4.35 8.29 38.07
CA SER A 230 -3.47 7.89 39.17
C SER A 230 -2.75 9.11 39.80
N ASN A 231 -2.30 10.06 38.98
CA ASN A 231 -1.65 11.27 39.48
C ASN A 231 -2.65 12.23 40.14
N GLN A 232 -3.87 12.36 39.61
CA GLN A 232 -4.92 13.20 40.21
C GLN A 232 -5.38 12.68 41.57
N SER A 233 -5.53 11.36 41.73
CA SER A 233 -5.90 10.77 43.02
C SER A 233 -4.81 10.97 44.07
N HIS A 234 -3.54 10.81 43.71
CA HIS A 234 -2.40 11.09 44.60
C HIS A 234 -2.27 12.58 44.98
N LEU A 235 -2.50 13.50 44.04
CA LEU A 235 -2.49 14.94 44.30
C LEU A 235 -3.67 15.37 45.20
N GLY A 236 -4.84 14.76 45.03
CA GLY A 236 -6.03 15.02 45.86
C GLY A 236 -5.80 14.65 47.33
N VAL A 237 -5.16 13.50 47.59
CA VAL A 237 -4.80 13.08 48.97
C VAL A 237 -3.81 14.06 49.61
N GLN A 238 -2.77 14.47 48.88
CA GLN A 238 -1.80 15.45 49.40
C GLN A 238 -2.44 16.81 49.71
N LEU A 239 -3.36 17.28 48.87
CA LEU A 239 -4.09 18.52 49.12
C LEU A 239 -4.99 18.41 50.35
N ALA A 240 -5.70 17.30 50.51
CA ALA A 240 -6.53 17.06 51.70
C ALA A 240 -5.69 17.02 52.98
N GLU A 241 -4.52 16.39 52.93
CA GLU A 241 -3.60 16.30 54.07
C GLU A 241 -3.02 17.68 54.45
N ARG A 242 -2.63 18.49 53.45
CA ARG A 242 -2.18 19.87 53.69
C ARG A 242 -3.30 20.77 54.19
N GLN A 243 -4.53 20.63 53.69
CA GLN A 243 -5.68 21.35 54.22
C GLN A 243 -6.00 20.97 55.67
N ALA A 244 -5.88 19.68 56.01
CA ALA A 244 -6.06 19.22 57.38
C ALA A 244 -4.99 19.77 58.33
N GLN A 245 -3.72 19.84 57.90
CA GLN A 245 -2.64 20.48 58.66
C GLN A 245 -2.92 21.97 58.90
N VAL A 246 -3.37 22.71 57.88
CA VAL A 246 -3.73 24.13 58.04
C VAL A 246 -4.85 24.32 59.06
N ARG A 247 -5.91 23.49 59.01
CA ARG A 247 -7.01 23.57 59.97
C ARG A 247 -6.57 23.27 61.41
N ARG A 248 -5.64 22.34 61.61
CA ARG A 248 -5.07 22.04 62.94
C ARG A 248 -4.31 23.24 63.49
N LEU A 249 -3.43 23.83 62.68
CA LEU A 249 -2.67 25.02 63.08
C LEU A 249 -3.57 26.23 63.36
N GLN A 250 -4.68 26.37 62.63
CA GLN A 250 -5.67 27.42 62.88
C GLN A 250 -6.53 27.19 64.13
N GLY A 251 -6.67 25.95 64.60
CA GLY A 251 -7.38 25.62 65.84
C GLY A 251 -6.50 25.69 67.09
N GLU A 252 -5.19 25.81 66.93
CA GLU A 252 -4.20 25.97 68.01
C GLU A 252 -3.84 27.45 68.28
N LEU A 253 -4.45 28.39 67.55
CA LEU A 253 -4.39 29.84 67.72
C LEU A 253 -5.68 30.38 68.34
#